data_AF-A0A1X2EKH1-F1
#
_entry.id   AF-A0A1X2EKH1-F1
#
_cell.length_a   1.000
_cell.length_b   1.000
_cell.length_c   1.000
_cell.angle_alpha   90.00
_cell.angle_beta   90.00
_cell.angle_gamma   90.00
#
_symmetry.space_group_name_H-M   'P 1'
#
loop_
_entity.id
_entity.type
_entity.pdbx_description
1 polymer ?
#
loop_
_entity_poly.entity_id
_entity_poly.type
_entity_poly.pdbx_seq_one_letter_code
_entity_poly.pdbx_strand_id
1 'polypeptide(L)'
;MTATTEVVHRDSRWNSYRTHGYFFREAAMVTILLGVMLHLDRVLLGDTLAMQHLVTVTTDRILLVPMAYAGVTGILVWRHVRFANKRHRALFTGSVVYIAGSVPLHVYISYIVKDVSIVMWFPMWFSYLLLIVVYPVFLTVFWRLRYKY
;
A
#
# COMPACT_ATOMS: atom_id res chain seq x y z
N MET A 1 39.40 -11.06 -21.73
CA MET A 1 38.74 -9.74 -21.83
C MET A 1 37.27 -9.94 -21.44
N THR A 2 36.94 -9.76 -20.17
CA THR A 2 35.60 -10.05 -19.64
C THR A 2 35.42 -9.22 -18.38
N ALA A 3 34.83 -8.01 -18.50
CA ALA A 3 34.22 -7.23 -17.40
C ALA A 3 34.01 -5.76 -17.82
N THR A 4 32.99 -5.45 -18.61
CA THR A 4 32.51 -4.05 -18.73
C THR A 4 30.99 -3.96 -18.95
N THR A 5 30.32 -5.01 -19.41
CA THR A 5 28.87 -4.99 -19.68
C THR A 5 27.99 -5.10 -18.44
N GLU A 6 28.48 -5.68 -17.35
CA GLU A 6 27.67 -5.89 -16.14
C GLU A 6 27.45 -4.60 -15.31
N VAL A 7 28.47 -3.75 -15.21
CA VAL A 7 28.42 -2.52 -14.40
C VAL A 7 27.50 -1.48 -15.04
N VAL A 8 27.61 -1.28 -16.36
CA VAL A 8 26.79 -0.31 -17.11
C VAL A 8 25.31 -0.71 -17.12
N HIS A 9 24.99 -2.00 -17.21
CA HIS A 9 23.60 -2.44 -17.16
C HIS A 9 22.98 -2.39 -15.76
N ARG A 10 23.76 -2.63 -14.71
CA ARG A 10 23.29 -2.56 -13.32
C ARG A 10 22.95 -1.12 -12.93
N ASP A 11 23.79 -0.16 -13.33
CA ASP A 11 23.51 1.26 -13.17
C ASP A 11 22.29 1.68 -14.01
N SER A 12 22.17 1.21 -15.26
CA SER A 12 21.01 1.52 -16.11
C SER A 12 19.67 1.03 -15.54
N ARG A 13 19.59 -0.25 -15.09
CA ARG A 13 18.35 -0.82 -14.52
C ARG A 13 18.03 -0.25 -13.15
N TRP A 14 19.03 -0.02 -12.31
CA TRP A 14 18.85 0.60 -11.00
C TRP A 14 18.42 2.06 -11.13
N ASN A 15 19.02 2.81 -12.06
CA ASN A 15 18.64 4.19 -12.31
C ASN A 15 17.23 4.27 -12.92
N SER A 16 16.86 3.34 -13.83
CA SER A 16 15.48 3.21 -14.32
C SER A 16 14.48 2.90 -13.20
N TYR A 17 14.81 1.96 -12.30
CA TYR A 17 13.98 1.62 -11.15
C TYR A 17 13.82 2.81 -10.19
N ARG A 18 14.88 3.58 -9.97
CA ARG A 18 14.82 4.83 -9.21
C ARG A 18 14.01 5.89 -9.94
N THR A 19 14.12 6.03 -11.26
CA THR A 19 13.38 7.00 -12.09
C THR A 19 11.89 6.67 -12.30
N HIS A 20 11.46 5.46 -11.95
CA HIS A 20 10.04 5.09 -11.88
C HIS A 20 9.48 5.20 -10.46
N GLY A 21 10.25 5.75 -9.52
CA GLY A 21 9.85 5.89 -8.13
C GLY A 21 9.68 4.55 -7.42
N TYR A 22 10.54 3.57 -7.74
CA TYR A 22 10.55 2.24 -7.12
C TYR A 22 9.24 1.45 -7.31
N PHE A 23 8.50 1.66 -8.41
CA PHE A 23 7.17 1.06 -8.62
C PHE A 23 6.19 1.27 -7.44
N PHE A 24 6.38 2.37 -6.69
CA PHE A 24 5.55 2.72 -5.55
C PHE A 24 4.07 2.81 -5.97
N ARG A 25 3.80 3.40 -7.13
CA ARG A 25 2.43 3.60 -7.62
C ARG A 25 1.71 2.28 -7.82
N GLU A 26 2.35 1.32 -8.47
CA GLU A 26 1.81 0.00 -8.77
C GLU A 26 1.55 -0.78 -7.49
N ALA A 27 2.54 -0.81 -6.58
CA ALA A 27 2.40 -1.48 -5.29
C ALA A 27 1.30 -0.85 -4.43
N ALA A 28 1.21 0.48 -4.40
CA ALA A 28 0.16 1.20 -3.68
C ALA A 28 -1.22 0.93 -4.30
N MET A 29 -1.33 0.88 -5.63
CA MET A 29 -2.59 0.54 -6.32
C MET A 29 -3.04 -0.89 -6.03
N VAL A 30 -2.11 -1.86 -6.06
CA VAL A 30 -2.40 -3.26 -5.71
C VAL A 30 -2.84 -3.38 -4.24
N THR A 31 -2.14 -2.68 -3.33
CA THR A 31 -2.50 -2.63 -1.91
C THR A 31 -3.92 -2.09 -1.71
N ILE A 32 -4.25 -0.98 -2.38
CA ILE A 32 -5.58 -0.39 -2.30
C ILE A 32 -6.62 -1.36 -2.88
N LEU A 33 -6.35 -1.99 -4.03
CA LEU A 33 -7.29 -2.91 -4.66
C LEU A 33 -7.59 -4.12 -3.77
N LEU A 34 -6.56 -4.73 -3.19
CA LEU A 34 -6.72 -5.84 -2.24
C LEU A 34 -7.47 -5.40 -0.98
N GLY A 35 -7.17 -4.19 -0.47
CA GLY A 35 -7.92 -3.60 0.64
C GLY A 35 -9.40 -3.40 0.30
N VAL A 36 -9.70 -2.83 -0.88
CA VAL A 36 -11.07 -2.67 -1.38
C VAL A 36 -11.80 -4.01 -1.43
N MET A 37 -11.19 -5.06 -1.97
CA MET A 37 -11.80 -6.40 -2.01
C MET A 37 -12.13 -6.89 -0.61
N LEU A 38 -11.18 -6.88 0.32
CA LEU A 38 -11.39 -7.35 1.69
C LEU A 38 -12.46 -6.54 2.44
N HIS A 39 -12.50 -5.21 2.25
CA HIS A 39 -13.51 -4.37 2.89
C HIS A 39 -14.89 -4.50 2.22
N LEU A 40 -14.96 -4.71 0.91
CA LEU A 40 -16.21 -5.01 0.21
C LEU A 40 -16.76 -6.37 0.64
N ASP A 41 -15.93 -7.40 0.70
CA ASP A 41 -16.32 -8.74 1.16
C ASP A 41 -16.87 -8.66 2.59
N ARG A 42 -16.22 -7.88 3.46
CA ARG A 42 -16.71 -7.63 4.82
C ARG A 42 -18.06 -6.91 4.85
N VAL A 43 -18.27 -5.92 3.98
CA VAL A 43 -19.55 -5.17 3.90
C VAL A 43 -20.68 -6.01 3.29
N LEU A 44 -20.38 -6.83 2.29
CA LEU A 44 -21.37 -7.64 1.56
C LEU A 44 -21.76 -8.92 2.30
N LEU A 45 -20.78 -9.63 2.86
CA LEU A 45 -21.00 -10.94 3.51
C LEU A 45 -21.21 -10.82 5.02
N GLY A 46 -20.83 -9.69 5.63
CA GLY A 46 -20.80 -9.52 7.07
C GLY A 46 -19.61 -10.20 7.73
N ASP A 47 -19.30 -9.78 8.97
CA ASP A 47 -18.05 -10.14 9.66
C ASP A 47 -17.87 -11.66 9.83
N THR A 48 -18.94 -12.41 10.12
CA THR A 48 -18.87 -13.85 10.40
C THR A 48 -18.56 -14.70 9.16
N LEU A 49 -19.19 -14.41 8.02
CA LEU A 49 -18.97 -15.14 6.77
C LEU A 49 -17.66 -14.72 6.09
N ALA A 50 -17.33 -13.43 6.13
CA ALA A 50 -16.08 -12.91 5.58
C ALA A 50 -14.86 -13.56 6.27
N MET A 51 -14.88 -13.71 7.59
CA MET A 51 -13.77 -14.29 8.37
C MET A 51 -13.62 -15.80 8.20
N GLN A 52 -14.70 -16.52 7.86
CA GLN A 52 -14.63 -17.95 7.59
C GLN A 52 -14.03 -18.29 6.22
N HIS A 53 -14.18 -17.42 5.21
CA HIS A 53 -13.85 -17.77 3.83
C HIS A 53 -12.81 -16.86 3.15
N LEU A 54 -12.76 -15.56 3.49
CA LEU A 54 -12.03 -14.57 2.69
C LEU A 54 -11.04 -13.73 3.50
N VAL A 55 -11.39 -13.33 4.73
CA VAL A 55 -10.52 -12.60 5.65
C VAL A 55 -9.80 -13.62 6.53
N THR A 56 -8.67 -14.13 6.03
CA THR A 56 -7.85 -15.15 6.68
C THR A 56 -6.44 -14.59 6.93
N VAL A 57 -5.67 -15.25 7.79
CA VAL A 57 -4.25 -14.89 8.00
C VAL A 57 -3.46 -14.96 6.68
N THR A 58 -3.82 -15.88 5.78
CA THR A 58 -3.17 -16.00 4.47
C THR A 58 -3.47 -14.78 3.59
N THR A 59 -4.73 -14.35 3.52
CA THR A 59 -5.10 -13.19 2.70
C THR A 59 -4.54 -11.89 3.28
N ASP A 60 -4.46 -11.77 4.61
CA ASP A 60 -3.78 -10.67 5.30
C ASP A 60 -2.28 -10.61 4.96
N ARG A 61 -1.58 -11.75 4.94
CA ARG A 61 -0.17 -11.82 4.50
C ARG A 61 0.02 -11.46 3.03
N ILE A 62 -0.90 -11.87 2.16
CA ILE A 62 -0.86 -11.51 0.74
C ILE A 62 -1.02 -9.99 0.57
N LEU A 63 -1.91 -9.35 1.33
CA LEU A 63 -2.05 -7.89 1.36
C LEU A 63 -0.79 -7.21 1.93
N LEU A 64 -0.20 -7.79 2.97
CA LEU A 64 0.95 -7.22 3.68
C LEU A 64 2.17 -7.02 2.77
N VAL A 65 2.42 -7.94 1.83
CA VAL A 65 3.60 -7.86 0.93
C VAL A 65 3.63 -6.58 0.09
N PRO A 66 2.63 -6.30 -0.78
CA PRO A 66 2.59 -5.07 -1.57
C PRO A 66 2.46 -3.83 -0.67
N MET A 67 1.77 -3.96 0.46
CA MET A 67 1.58 -2.87 1.43
C MET A 67 2.87 -2.43 2.10
N ALA A 68 3.68 -3.39 2.58
CA ALA A 68 4.98 -3.13 3.17
C ALA A 68 5.94 -2.53 2.15
N TYR A 69 5.94 -3.06 0.92
CA TYR A 69 6.72 -2.50 -0.17
C TYR A 69 6.30 -1.06 -0.49
N ALA A 70 4.99 -0.79 -0.60
CA ALA A 70 4.46 0.56 -0.81
C ALA A 70 4.80 1.52 0.36
N GLY A 71 4.78 1.04 1.60
CA GLY A 71 5.18 1.82 2.76
C GLY A 71 6.65 2.24 2.70
N VAL A 72 7.56 1.28 2.47
CA VAL A 72 9.01 1.54 2.37
C VAL A 72 9.33 2.43 1.18
N THR A 73 8.84 2.07 -0.01
CA THR A 73 9.09 2.85 -1.23
C THR A 73 8.43 4.23 -1.18
N GLY A 74 7.27 4.38 -0.52
CA GLY A 74 6.62 5.65 -0.28
C GLY A 74 7.46 6.61 0.56
N ILE A 75 8.10 6.10 1.61
CA ILE A 75 9.04 6.88 2.44
C ILE A 75 10.28 7.29 1.63
N LEU A 76 10.84 6.36 0.85
CA LEU A 76 12.03 6.62 0.03
C LEU A 76 11.76 7.65 -1.07
N VAL A 77 10.62 7.53 -1.75
CA VAL A 77 10.25 8.41 -2.86
C VAL A 77 9.71 9.75 -2.39
N TRP A 78 9.32 9.89 -1.11
CA TRP A 78 8.76 11.13 -0.55
C TRP A 78 9.60 12.38 -0.85
N ARG A 79 10.94 12.26 -0.81
CA ARG A 79 11.86 13.37 -1.14
C ARG A 79 11.95 13.68 -2.64
N HIS A 80 11.56 12.74 -3.48
CA HIS A 80 11.64 12.80 -4.94
C HIS A 80 10.29 13.07 -5.63
N VAL A 81 9.18 13.18 -4.90
CA VAL A 81 7.87 13.52 -5.48
C VAL A 81 7.75 15.02 -5.75
N ARG A 82 7.31 15.40 -6.97
CA ARG A 82 6.90 16.78 -7.27
C ARG A 82 5.49 17.01 -6.76
N PHE A 83 5.35 17.83 -5.74
CA PHE A 83 4.05 18.26 -5.25
C PHE A 83 3.56 19.48 -6.01
N ALA A 84 2.37 19.40 -6.60
CA ALA A 84 1.73 20.55 -7.26
C ALA A 84 1.31 21.64 -6.25
N ASN A 85 0.84 21.24 -5.06
CA ASN A 85 0.30 22.14 -4.03
C ASN A 85 0.63 21.63 -2.62
N LYS A 86 0.55 22.52 -1.60
CA LYS A 86 0.70 22.13 -0.18
C LYS A 86 -0.32 21.05 0.25
N ARG A 87 -1.56 21.14 -0.24
CA ARG A 87 -2.61 20.13 0.00
C ARG A 87 -2.24 18.76 -0.58
N HIS A 88 -1.70 18.72 -1.80
CA HIS A 88 -1.25 17.48 -2.43
C HIS A 88 -0.12 16.83 -1.64
N ARG A 89 0.80 17.65 -1.11
CA ARG A 89 1.87 17.18 -0.22
C ARG A 89 1.33 16.60 1.08
N ALA A 90 0.38 17.29 1.72
CA ALA A 90 -0.24 16.81 2.96
C ALA A 90 -1.00 15.49 2.75
N LEU A 91 -1.80 15.38 1.68
CA LEU A 91 -2.52 14.15 1.34
C LEU A 91 -1.57 12.99 1.03
N PHE A 92 -0.52 13.25 0.25
CA PHE A 92 0.49 12.22 -0.04
C PHE A 92 1.22 11.77 1.22
N THR A 93 1.70 12.70 2.05
CA THR A 93 2.34 12.36 3.33
C THR A 93 1.39 11.59 4.24
N GLY A 94 0.13 12.02 4.35
CA GLY A 94 -0.90 11.31 5.11
C GLY A 94 -1.10 9.89 4.60
N SER A 95 -1.13 9.68 3.29
CA SER A 95 -1.27 8.34 2.70
C SER A 95 -0.06 7.44 2.97
N VAL A 96 1.17 7.95 2.87
CA VAL A 96 2.39 7.19 3.17
C VAL A 96 2.45 6.84 4.65
N VAL A 97 2.12 7.79 5.53
CA VAL A 97 2.05 7.54 6.98
C VAL A 97 0.97 6.51 7.30
N TYR A 98 -0.19 6.60 6.66
CA TYR A 98 -1.26 5.61 6.83
C TYR A 98 -0.81 4.22 6.41
N ILE A 99 -0.26 4.06 5.19
CA ILE A 99 0.19 2.76 4.67
C ILE A 99 1.34 2.21 5.54
N ALA A 100 2.36 3.02 5.82
CA ALA A 100 3.50 2.59 6.63
C ALA A 100 3.09 2.28 8.08
N GLY A 101 2.15 3.03 8.66
CA GLY A 101 1.64 2.81 10.01
C GLY A 101 0.72 1.60 10.14
N SER A 102 0.03 1.22 9.06
CA SER A 102 -0.83 0.03 9.04
C SER A 102 -0.05 -1.26 8.82
N VAL A 103 1.16 -1.22 8.24
CA VAL A 103 2.05 -2.39 8.11
C VAL A 103 2.31 -3.08 9.46
N PRO A 104 2.75 -2.39 10.54
CA PRO A 104 2.90 -2.99 11.86
C PRO A 104 1.64 -3.67 12.39
N LEU A 105 0.46 -3.08 12.15
CA LEU A 105 -0.82 -3.67 12.56
C LEU A 105 -1.07 -5.00 11.84
N HIS A 106 -0.91 -5.02 10.51
CA HIS A 106 -1.05 -6.26 9.73
C HIS A 106 0.02 -7.29 10.10
N VAL A 107 1.26 -6.88 10.39
CA VAL A 107 2.30 -7.79 10.91
C VAL A 107 1.88 -8.39 12.25
N TYR A 108 1.33 -7.59 13.16
CA TYR A 108 0.87 -8.04 14.47
C TYR A 108 -0.25 -9.09 14.32
N ILE A 109 -1.25 -8.82 13.49
CA ILE A 109 -2.34 -9.74 13.19
C ILE A 109 -1.83 -11.02 12.53
N SER A 110 -1.00 -10.91 11.49
CA SER A 110 -0.55 -12.04 10.67
C SER A 110 0.52 -12.95 11.30
N TYR A 111 1.43 -12.39 12.10
CA TYR A 111 2.61 -13.11 12.59
C TYR A 111 2.65 -13.30 14.09
N ILE A 112 2.11 -12.36 14.87
CA ILE A 112 2.14 -12.41 16.34
C ILE A 112 0.89 -13.12 16.85
N VAL A 113 -0.29 -12.58 16.55
CA VAL A 113 -1.57 -13.11 17.06
C VAL A 113 -2.03 -14.30 16.23
N LYS A 114 -1.82 -14.26 14.90
CA LYS A 114 -2.32 -15.25 13.93
C LYS A 114 -3.83 -15.45 14.04
N ASP A 115 -4.54 -14.42 14.45
CA ASP A 115 -5.99 -14.39 14.55
C ASP A 115 -6.50 -13.08 13.96
N VAL A 116 -7.39 -13.22 12.97
CA VAL A 116 -8.05 -12.13 12.26
C VAL A 116 -9.23 -11.56 13.06
N SER A 117 -9.57 -12.14 14.22
CA SER A 117 -10.61 -11.65 15.13
C SER A 117 -10.43 -10.18 15.53
N ILE A 118 -9.19 -9.69 15.55
CA ILE A 118 -8.85 -8.28 15.80
C ILE A 118 -9.49 -7.34 14.75
N VAL A 119 -9.74 -7.81 13.52
CA VAL A 119 -10.41 -7.02 12.49
C VAL A 119 -11.85 -6.64 12.91
N MET A 120 -12.49 -7.45 13.76
CA MET A 120 -13.82 -7.14 14.32
C MET A 120 -13.79 -6.00 15.33
N TRP A 121 -12.64 -5.69 15.94
CA TRP A 121 -12.53 -4.51 16.80
C TRP A 121 -12.68 -3.21 16.02
N PHE A 122 -12.38 -3.24 14.71
CA PHE A 122 -12.66 -2.10 13.83
C PHE A 122 -14.15 -2.10 13.48
N PRO A 123 -14.90 -1.04 13.83
CA PRO A 123 -16.32 -0.96 13.51
C PRO A 123 -16.56 -0.98 12.01
N MET A 124 -17.72 -1.48 11.57
CA MET A 124 -18.06 -1.57 10.15
C MET A 124 -18.06 -0.20 9.43
N TRP A 125 -18.37 0.89 10.14
CA TRP A 125 -18.26 2.26 9.59
C TRP A 125 -16.85 2.61 9.12
N PHE A 126 -15.82 2.01 9.71
CA PHE A 126 -14.43 2.20 9.28
C PHE A 126 -14.21 1.66 7.86
N SER A 127 -14.77 0.50 7.53
CA SER A 127 -14.75 -0.05 6.17
C SER A 127 -15.46 0.86 5.17
N TYR A 128 -16.61 1.44 5.55
CA TYR A 128 -17.30 2.42 4.70
C TYR A 128 -16.48 3.70 4.49
N LEU A 129 -15.83 4.21 5.53
CA LEU A 129 -14.94 5.37 5.43
C LEU A 129 -13.77 5.08 4.48
N LEU A 130 -13.17 3.89 4.58
CA LEU A 130 -12.07 3.49 3.72
C LEU A 130 -12.49 3.42 2.25
N LEU A 131 -13.63 2.78 1.99
CA LEU A 131 -14.18 2.62 0.64
C LEU A 131 -14.62 3.93 0.00
N ILE A 132 -15.31 4.80 0.74
CA ILE A 132 -15.93 6.01 0.19
C ILE A 132 -14.95 7.18 0.13
N VAL A 133 -14.06 7.30 1.11
CA VAL A 133 -13.21 8.48 1.27
C VAL A 133 -11.76 8.16 1.01
N VAL A 134 -11.18 7.22 1.76
CA VAL A 134 -9.72 7.05 1.79
C VAL A 134 -9.19 6.46 0.50
N TYR A 135 -9.82 5.41 -0.03
CA TYR A 135 -9.36 4.77 -1.26
C TYR A 135 -9.51 5.67 -2.49
N PRO A 136 -10.63 6.38 -2.73
CA PRO A 136 -10.72 7.33 -3.83
C PRO A 136 -9.72 8.48 -3.70
N VAL A 137 -9.49 9.00 -2.49
CA VAL A 137 -8.50 10.06 -2.25
C VAL A 137 -7.08 9.55 -2.52
N PHE A 138 -6.72 8.35 -2.06
CA PHE A 138 -5.39 7.80 -2.29
C PHE A 138 -5.17 7.45 -3.76
N LEU A 139 -6.17 6.86 -4.41
CA LEU A 139 -6.10 6.52 -5.82
C LEU A 139 -5.93 7.77 -6.68
N THR A 140 -6.67 8.85 -6.40
CA THR A 140 -6.53 10.12 -7.13
C THR A 140 -5.17 10.80 -6.91
N VAL A 141 -4.63 10.74 -5.69
CA VAL A 141 -3.29 11.25 -5.38
C VAL A 141 -2.21 10.44 -6.09
N PHE A 142 -2.28 9.11 -6.03
CA PHE A 142 -1.30 8.22 -6.66
C PHE A 142 -1.40 8.22 -8.19
N TRP A 143 -2.59 8.42 -8.75
CA TRP A 143 -2.76 8.59 -10.20
C TRP A 143 -2.10 9.87 -10.71
N ARG A 144 -2.13 10.95 -9.92
CA ARG A 144 -1.54 12.24 -10.27
C ARG A 144 -0.07 12.40 -9.84
N LEU A 145 0.56 11.33 -9.34
CA LEU A 145 1.94 11.38 -8.90
C LEU A 145 2.88 11.68 -10.07
N ARG A 146 3.70 12.71 -9.92
CA ARG A 146 4.83 12.98 -10.82
C ARG A 146 6.11 13.01 -10.01
N TYR A 147 7.13 12.33 -10.51
CA TYR A 147 8.44 12.27 -9.87
C TYR A 147 9.37 13.38 -10.40
N LYS A 148 10.25 13.89 -9.53
CA LYS A 148 11.34 14.80 -9.86
C LYS A 148 12.59 13.95 -10.05
N TYR A 149 12.98 13.72 -11.30
CA TYR A 149 14.36 13.39 -11.65
C TYR A 149 15.01 14.62 -12.27
#